data_AF-A0A357WWF5-F1
#
_entry.id   AF-A0A357WWF5-F1
#
_cell.length_a   1.000
_cell.length_b   1.000
_cell.length_c   1.000
_cell.angle_alpha   90.00
_cell.angle_beta   90.00
_cell.angle_gamma   90.00
#
_symmetry.space_group_name_H-M   'P 1'
#
loop_
_entity.id
_entity.type
_entity.pdbx_description
1 polymer ?
#
loop_
_entity_poly.entity_id
_entity_poly.type
_entity_poly.pdbx_seq_one_letter_code
_entity_poly.pdbx_strand_id
1 'polypeptide(L)'
;DKDCLEDLRVYFTEREQMVVDRAISVRAKSACVITTYIDIEPLPFNRGYYSCDLTFFFNVEIEAITGRNCPPANLCGICVFRKRVILFGSEGNVKIFSSEFREDRDDPQQPISRNLPICKVQVAEPIILAACVVDPCDRRNCKCDCDCGCNSIPEGIANSYGGCFVDPADSKAVYVTLGIFTIVQLIRDVQMLVPVYDFCVPTKDCSVSSGDEPCDLFRKMLFPVDEFFPPNQQHDRGNCGCDRK
;
A
#
# COMPACT_ATOMS: atom_id res chain seq x y z
N ASP A 1 10.14 -6.04 -4.73
CA ASP A 1 10.49 -6.08 -6.15
C ASP A 1 11.35 -4.87 -6.50
N LYS A 2 12.21 -5.01 -7.51
CA LYS A 2 13.06 -3.94 -8.06
C LYS A 2 12.77 -3.87 -9.55
N ASP A 3 12.11 -2.80 -9.98
CA ASP A 3 11.72 -2.62 -11.38
C ASP A 3 12.52 -1.46 -12.01
N CYS A 4 12.99 -1.66 -13.25
CA CYS A 4 13.56 -0.59 -14.08
C CYS A 4 12.52 -0.22 -15.15
N LEU A 5 11.92 0.96 -15.00
CA LEU A 5 10.84 1.46 -15.84
C LEU A 5 11.45 2.32 -16.93
N GLU A 6 11.67 1.74 -18.10
CA GLU A 6 12.29 2.43 -19.24
C GLU A 6 11.27 3.18 -20.08
N ASP A 7 11.70 4.31 -20.66
CA ASP A 7 10.94 5.09 -21.63
C ASP A 7 9.51 5.47 -21.17
N LEU A 8 9.36 5.84 -19.89
CA LEU A 8 8.08 6.33 -19.37
C LEU A 8 7.78 7.72 -19.92
N ARG A 9 6.63 7.87 -20.58
CA ARG A 9 6.15 9.17 -21.08
C ARG A 9 5.82 10.09 -19.90
N VAL A 10 6.34 11.32 -19.95
CA VAL A 10 5.97 12.42 -19.04
C VAL A 10 4.93 13.30 -19.69
N TYR A 11 3.74 13.42 -19.11
CA TYR A 11 2.68 14.30 -19.60
C TYR A 11 2.76 15.66 -18.90
N PHE A 12 2.46 16.72 -19.66
CA PHE A 12 2.50 18.10 -19.19
C PHE A 12 1.17 18.80 -19.46
N THR A 13 0.90 19.87 -18.72
CA THR A 13 -0.20 20.77 -19.08
C THR A 13 0.11 21.47 -20.40
N GLU A 14 -0.90 22.02 -21.07
CA GLU A 14 -0.73 22.73 -22.34
C GLU A 14 0.35 23.83 -22.26
N ARG A 15 0.36 24.61 -21.17
CA ARG A 15 1.32 25.69 -20.93
C ARG A 15 2.76 25.17 -20.86
N GLU A 16 2.98 24.05 -20.19
CA GLU A 16 4.31 23.45 -20.02
C GLU A 16 4.75 22.74 -21.29
N GLN A 17 3.83 22.10 -22.01
CA GLN A 17 4.09 21.47 -23.29
C GLN A 17 4.62 22.48 -24.33
N MET A 18 4.12 23.72 -24.33
CA MET A 18 4.67 24.80 -25.18
C MET A 18 6.16 25.09 -24.92
N VAL A 19 6.64 24.87 -23.69
CA VAL A 19 8.06 25.01 -23.34
C VAL A 19 8.85 23.79 -23.79
N VAL A 20 8.29 22.59 -23.59
CA VAL A 20 8.87 21.31 -24.04
C VAL A 20 9.07 21.31 -25.55
N ASP A 21 8.13 21.84 -26.33
CA ASP A 21 8.23 21.88 -27.79
C ASP A 21 9.40 22.75 -28.29
N ARG A 22 9.87 23.68 -27.47
CA ARG A 22 11.05 24.51 -27.75
C ARG A 22 12.33 23.96 -27.11
N ALA A 23 12.26 22.86 -26.37
CA ALA A 23 13.39 22.30 -25.67
C ALA A 23 14.37 21.62 -26.65
N ILE A 24 15.65 21.90 -26.43
CA ILE A 24 16.79 21.25 -27.09
C ILE A 24 17.22 20.03 -26.26
N SER A 25 17.19 20.16 -24.94
CA SER A 25 17.47 19.07 -24.01
C SER A 25 16.70 19.25 -22.71
N VAL A 26 16.59 18.17 -21.95
CA VAL A 26 15.94 18.15 -20.63
C VAL A 26 16.85 17.48 -19.61
N ARG A 27 16.74 17.89 -18.35
CA ARG A 27 17.39 17.22 -17.21
C ARG A 27 16.33 16.95 -16.15
N ALA A 28 16.16 15.70 -15.74
CA ALA A 28 15.29 15.38 -14.62
C ALA A 28 15.98 15.72 -13.29
N LYS A 29 15.24 16.34 -12.38
CA LYS A 29 15.72 16.81 -11.06
C LYS A 29 15.31 15.86 -9.95
N SER A 30 14.03 15.53 -9.90
CA SER A 30 13.42 14.74 -8.84
C SER A 30 12.25 13.94 -9.41
N ALA A 31 11.99 12.80 -8.81
CA ALA A 31 10.82 11.98 -9.11
C ALA A 31 10.23 11.49 -7.79
N CYS A 32 8.92 11.64 -7.62
CA CYS A 32 8.21 11.27 -6.40
C CYS A 32 6.94 10.49 -6.76
N VAL A 33 6.53 9.56 -5.90
CA VAL A 33 5.22 8.89 -6.03
C VAL A 33 4.14 9.82 -5.52
N ILE A 34 3.14 10.14 -6.34
CA ILE A 34 1.97 10.93 -5.93
C ILE A 34 1.00 10.01 -5.20
N THR A 35 0.59 8.94 -5.88
CA THR A 35 -0.36 7.96 -5.36
C THR A 35 -0.27 6.67 -6.18
N THR A 36 -0.85 5.60 -5.65
CA THR A 36 -1.01 4.33 -6.35
C THR A 36 -2.46 3.90 -6.25
N TYR A 37 -3.09 3.65 -7.39
CA TYR A 37 -4.40 3.04 -7.44
C TYR A 37 -4.25 1.53 -7.49
N ILE A 38 -5.12 0.84 -6.77
CA ILE A 38 -5.05 -0.59 -6.55
C ILE A 38 -6.43 -1.17 -6.83
N ASP A 39 -6.50 -2.09 -7.78
CA ASP A 39 -7.68 -2.91 -8.02
C ASP A 39 -7.36 -4.38 -7.74
N ILE A 40 -8.31 -5.11 -7.16
CA ILE A 40 -8.13 -6.49 -6.71
C ILE A 40 -9.25 -7.36 -7.24
N GLU A 41 -8.88 -8.38 -8.01
CA GLU A 41 -9.82 -9.34 -8.58
C GLU A 41 -9.47 -10.79 -8.22
N PRO A 42 -10.43 -11.61 -7.77
CA PRO A 42 -10.20 -13.04 -7.56
C PRO A 42 -9.97 -13.76 -8.90
N LEU A 43 -9.02 -14.69 -8.94
CA LEU A 43 -8.81 -15.52 -10.12
C LEU A 43 -9.83 -16.67 -10.19
N PRO A 44 -10.57 -16.87 -11.29
CA PRO A 44 -11.67 -17.84 -11.36
C PRO A 44 -11.30 -19.30 -11.07
N PHE A 45 -10.08 -19.71 -11.41
CA PHE A 45 -9.63 -21.12 -11.33
C PHE A 45 -8.54 -21.36 -10.29
N ASN A 46 -7.95 -20.29 -9.73
CA ASN A 46 -6.87 -20.38 -8.75
C ASN A 46 -7.41 -19.90 -7.41
N ARG A 47 -8.07 -20.80 -6.67
CA ARG A 47 -8.69 -20.46 -5.39
C ARG A 47 -7.66 -19.86 -4.44
N GLY A 48 -8.07 -18.74 -3.85
CA GLY A 48 -7.27 -17.93 -2.95
C GLY A 48 -6.14 -17.12 -3.57
N TYR A 49 -6.00 -17.11 -4.90
CA TYR A 49 -5.15 -16.18 -5.61
C TYR A 49 -5.95 -14.99 -6.14
N TYR A 50 -5.33 -13.81 -6.09
CA TYR A 50 -5.91 -12.56 -6.53
C TYR A 50 -4.96 -11.86 -7.50
N SER A 51 -5.52 -11.29 -8.56
CA SER A 51 -4.88 -10.29 -9.40
C SER A 51 -4.91 -8.96 -8.67
N CYS A 52 -3.75 -8.33 -8.50
CA CYS A 52 -3.62 -6.96 -8.02
C CYS A 52 -3.11 -6.11 -9.16
N ASP A 53 -3.96 -5.22 -9.67
CA ASP A 53 -3.66 -4.30 -10.75
C ASP A 53 -3.32 -2.94 -10.14
N LEU A 54 -2.05 -2.56 -10.23
CA LEU A 54 -1.47 -1.38 -9.60
C LEU A 54 -1.20 -0.31 -10.66
N THR A 55 -1.70 0.90 -10.44
CA THR A 55 -1.41 2.07 -11.28
C THR A 55 -0.68 3.12 -10.46
N PHE A 56 0.62 3.28 -10.72
CA PHE A 56 1.48 4.26 -10.07
C PHE A 56 1.45 5.58 -10.84
N PHE A 57 1.29 6.67 -10.11
CA PHE A 57 1.38 8.04 -10.62
C PHE A 57 2.61 8.70 -10.02
N PHE A 58 3.54 9.13 -10.87
CA PHE A 58 4.77 9.81 -10.45
C PHE A 58 4.75 11.27 -10.87
N ASN A 59 5.12 12.16 -9.95
CA ASN A 59 5.51 13.52 -10.29
C ASN A 59 6.97 13.52 -10.70
N VAL A 60 7.29 14.15 -11.82
CA VAL A 60 8.66 14.28 -12.33
C VAL A 60 8.94 15.75 -12.57
N GLU A 61 9.91 16.29 -11.84
CA GLU A 61 10.41 17.64 -12.05
C GLU A 61 11.57 17.60 -13.06
N ILE A 62 11.48 18.43 -14.09
CA ILE A 62 12.51 18.55 -15.11
C ILE A 62 12.93 20.01 -15.31
N GLU A 63 14.16 20.18 -15.76
CA GLU A 63 14.66 21.42 -16.35
C GLU A 63 14.70 21.29 -17.87
N ALA A 64 13.95 22.13 -18.57
CA ALA A 64 14.00 22.25 -20.02
C ALA A 64 14.99 23.35 -20.44
N ILE A 65 15.91 23.01 -21.33
CA ILE A 65 16.89 23.93 -21.91
C ILE A 65 16.42 24.24 -23.34
N THR A 66 15.93 25.46 -23.56
CA THR A 66 15.34 25.89 -24.84
C THR A 66 16.31 26.67 -25.74
N GLY A 67 17.43 27.14 -25.20
CA GLY A 67 18.44 27.89 -25.94
C GLY A 67 19.68 28.16 -25.10
N ARG A 68 20.79 28.51 -25.76
CA ARG A 68 22.10 28.68 -25.09
C ARG A 68 22.17 29.88 -24.14
N ASN A 69 21.36 30.91 -24.37
CA ASN A 69 21.37 32.16 -23.60
C ASN A 69 20.07 32.37 -22.80
N CYS A 70 19.24 31.34 -22.67
CA CYS A 70 18.01 31.38 -21.88
C CYS A 70 18.20 30.55 -20.60
N PRO A 71 17.76 31.03 -19.43
CA PRO A 71 17.80 30.22 -18.22
C PRO A 71 16.93 28.96 -18.40
N PRO A 72 17.34 27.80 -17.85
CA PRO A 72 16.52 26.60 -17.88
C PRO A 72 15.17 26.82 -17.21
N ALA A 73 14.11 26.32 -17.83
CA ALA A 73 12.76 26.39 -17.28
C ALA A 73 12.46 25.14 -16.45
N ASN A 74 11.99 25.31 -15.21
CA ASN A 74 11.52 24.20 -14.38
C ASN A 74 10.09 23.85 -14.76
N LEU A 75 9.84 22.58 -15.03
CA LEU A 75 8.52 22.05 -15.40
C LEU A 75 8.22 20.84 -14.51
N CYS A 76 6.96 20.67 -14.13
CA CYS A 76 6.48 19.50 -13.43
C CYS A 76 5.59 18.72 -14.38
N GLY A 77 5.85 17.42 -14.53
CA GLY A 77 5.04 16.55 -15.35
C GLY A 77 4.69 15.27 -14.61
N ILE A 78 3.80 14.48 -15.20
CA ILE A 78 3.32 13.24 -14.61
C ILE A 78 3.69 12.04 -15.46
N CYS A 79 4.11 10.96 -14.81
CA CYS A 79 4.28 9.65 -15.44
C CYS A 79 3.29 8.66 -14.84
N VAL A 80 2.79 7.76 -15.69
CA VAL A 80 1.90 6.67 -15.28
C VAL A 80 2.58 5.35 -15.58
N PHE A 81 2.58 4.43 -14.61
CA PHE A 81 3.06 3.07 -14.78
C PHE A 81 2.07 2.07 -14.21
N ARG A 82 1.78 1.02 -14.98
CA ARG A 82 0.88 -0.05 -14.56
C ARG A 82 1.65 -1.34 -14.32
N LYS A 83 1.40 -1.97 -13.17
CA LYS A 83 1.98 -3.25 -12.78
C LYS A 83 0.89 -4.18 -12.31
N ARG A 84 0.86 -5.38 -12.87
CA ARG A 84 -0.02 -6.45 -12.42
C ARG A 84 0.78 -7.50 -11.67
N VAL A 85 0.33 -7.88 -10.48
CA VAL A 85 0.92 -8.98 -9.71
C VAL A 85 -0.16 -9.97 -9.27
N ILE A 86 0.18 -11.25 -9.18
CA ILE A 86 -0.71 -12.28 -8.68
C ILE A 86 -0.17 -12.76 -7.34
N LEU A 87 -0.99 -12.65 -6.30
CA LEU A 87 -0.60 -13.01 -4.94
C LEU A 87 -1.63 -13.95 -4.32
N PHE A 88 -1.16 -14.87 -3.47
CA PHE A 88 -2.04 -15.69 -2.65
C PHE A 88 -2.53 -14.88 -1.45
N GLY A 89 -3.84 -14.72 -1.33
CA GLY A 89 -4.50 -13.97 -0.26
C GLY A 89 -5.28 -14.83 0.72
N SER A 90 -5.24 -16.17 0.59
CA SER A 90 -6.12 -17.17 1.25
C SER A 90 -7.51 -17.30 0.61
N GLU A 91 -8.39 -18.17 1.13
CA GLU A 91 -9.76 -18.32 0.62
C GLU A 91 -10.77 -17.49 1.45
N GLY A 92 -11.61 -16.70 0.76
CA GLY A 92 -12.63 -15.84 1.39
C GLY A 92 -14.07 -16.31 1.09
N ASN A 93 -14.38 -17.59 1.34
CA ASN A 93 -15.68 -18.19 0.96
C ASN A 93 -16.82 -17.89 1.94
N VAL A 94 -16.66 -16.89 2.80
CA VAL A 94 -17.64 -16.51 3.83
C VAL A 94 -18.04 -15.04 3.68
N LYS A 95 -19.32 -14.74 3.94
CA LYS A 95 -19.83 -13.38 4.02
C LYS A 95 -19.60 -12.86 5.44
N ILE A 96 -19.12 -11.62 5.56
CA ILE A 96 -18.85 -10.97 6.84
C ILE A 96 -19.95 -9.95 7.10
N PHE A 97 -20.51 -9.98 8.31
CA PHE A 97 -21.47 -8.98 8.83
C PHE A 97 -20.87 -8.36 10.09
N SER A 98 -21.01 -7.04 10.27
CA SER A 98 -20.45 -6.30 11.41
C SER A 98 -21.56 -5.54 12.14
N SER A 99 -21.39 -5.32 13.46
CA SER A 99 -22.27 -4.52 14.31
C SER A 99 -21.75 -3.08 14.53
N GLU A 100 -20.73 -2.67 13.79
CA GLU A 100 -20.10 -1.35 13.90
C GLU A 100 -21.06 -0.23 13.45
N PHE A 101 -21.41 0.64 14.39
CA PHE A 101 -22.31 1.79 14.20
C PHE A 101 -21.59 2.95 13.49
N ARG A 102 -22.23 3.58 12.50
CA ARG A 102 -21.74 4.81 11.83
C ARG A 102 -22.78 5.92 11.95
N GLU A 103 -22.38 7.04 12.57
CA GLU A 103 -23.28 8.13 12.98
C GLU A 103 -23.80 9.00 11.81
N ASP A 104 -23.05 9.11 10.70
CA ASP A 104 -23.29 10.11 9.64
C ASP A 104 -23.93 9.57 8.34
N ARG A 105 -24.39 8.32 8.28
CA ARG A 105 -25.04 7.73 7.08
C ARG A 105 -26.12 6.72 7.47
N ASP A 106 -27.10 6.47 6.60
CA ASP A 106 -27.97 5.29 6.70
C ASP A 106 -27.08 4.07 6.91
N ASP A 107 -27.22 3.34 8.03
CA ASP A 107 -26.39 2.18 8.42
C ASP A 107 -26.41 1.14 7.29
N PRO A 108 -25.46 1.17 6.34
CA PRO A 108 -25.40 0.18 5.31
C PRO A 108 -24.57 -0.90 5.98
N GLN A 109 -25.20 -1.77 6.77
CA GLN A 109 -24.58 -3.02 7.21
C GLN A 109 -23.77 -3.53 6.02
N GLN A 110 -22.45 -3.53 6.18
CA GLN A 110 -21.51 -3.25 5.09
C GLN A 110 -21.97 -3.82 3.73
N PRO A 111 -22.02 -2.98 2.65
CA PRO A 111 -22.49 -3.44 1.35
C PRO A 111 -21.81 -4.75 1.00
N ILE A 112 -22.59 -5.80 0.70
CA ILE A 112 -22.16 -7.22 0.59
C ILE A 112 -20.66 -7.28 0.27
N SER A 113 -19.87 -7.33 1.34
CA SER A 113 -18.43 -7.20 1.21
C SER A 113 -17.98 -8.44 0.48
N ARG A 114 -17.49 -8.27 -0.76
CA ARG A 114 -16.63 -9.28 -1.36
C ARG A 114 -15.50 -9.38 -0.35
N ASN A 115 -15.45 -10.48 0.41
CA ASN A 115 -14.45 -10.74 1.45
C ASN A 115 -13.07 -10.90 0.79
N LEU A 116 -12.59 -9.85 0.14
CA LEU A 116 -11.33 -9.75 -0.59
C LEU A 116 -10.23 -9.43 0.43
N PRO A 117 -9.01 -9.93 0.20
CA PRO A 117 -7.87 -9.49 0.98
C PRO A 117 -7.62 -8.00 0.74
N ILE A 118 -7.07 -7.33 1.75
CA ILE A 118 -6.58 -5.96 1.63
C ILE A 118 -5.22 -6.00 0.94
N CYS A 119 -5.06 -5.31 -0.19
CA CYS A 119 -3.77 -5.15 -0.84
C CYS A 119 -3.04 -3.92 -0.29
N LYS A 120 -1.88 -4.13 0.31
CA LYS A 120 -1.00 -3.08 0.82
C LYS A 120 0.22 -2.97 -0.10
N VAL A 121 0.44 -1.77 -0.64
CA VAL A 121 1.60 -1.44 -1.46
C VAL A 121 2.47 -0.44 -0.71
N GLN A 122 3.76 -0.72 -0.63
CA GLN A 122 4.78 0.19 -0.11
C GLN A 122 5.76 0.48 -1.24
N VAL A 123 6.09 1.75 -1.45
CA VAL A 123 6.96 2.21 -2.55
C VAL A 123 7.99 3.17 -1.96
N ALA A 124 9.27 2.94 -2.26
CA ALA A 124 10.32 3.91 -1.95
C ALA A 124 10.32 5.06 -2.98
N GLU A 125 11.03 6.15 -2.68
CA GLU A 125 11.18 7.23 -3.67
C GLU A 125 11.87 6.71 -4.94
N PRO A 126 11.32 7.00 -6.14
CA PRO A 126 11.90 6.59 -7.40
C PRO A 126 13.29 7.16 -7.63
N ILE A 127 14.16 6.37 -8.26
CA ILE A 127 15.50 6.80 -8.68
C ILE A 127 15.45 7.16 -10.16
N ILE A 128 15.78 8.40 -10.51
CA ILE A 128 15.93 8.80 -11.91
C ILE A 128 17.20 8.18 -12.48
N LEU A 129 17.06 7.44 -13.56
CA LEU A 129 18.17 6.78 -14.27
C LEU A 129 18.49 7.47 -15.59
N ALA A 130 17.48 7.99 -16.30
CA ALA A 130 17.65 8.74 -17.53
C ALA A 130 16.47 9.68 -17.80
N ALA A 131 16.70 10.72 -18.59
CA ALA A 131 15.66 11.60 -19.12
C ALA A 131 16.08 12.09 -20.51
N CYS A 132 15.14 12.13 -21.46
CA CYS A 132 15.38 12.64 -22.79
C CYS A 132 14.15 13.36 -23.35
N VAL A 133 14.40 14.29 -24.27
CA VAL A 133 13.37 14.89 -25.11
C VAL A 133 13.49 14.31 -26.51
N VAL A 134 12.36 13.98 -27.11
CA VAL A 134 12.25 13.28 -28.39
C VAL A 134 11.39 14.14 -29.32
N ASP A 135 11.86 14.31 -30.55
CA ASP A 135 11.15 15.06 -31.58
C ASP A 135 9.90 14.30 -32.07
N PRO A 136 8.88 14.98 -32.61
CA PRO A 136 7.60 14.36 -32.96
C PRO A 136 7.73 13.14 -33.88
N CYS A 137 8.68 13.18 -34.82
CA CYS A 137 8.94 12.09 -35.78
C CYS A 137 9.55 10.84 -35.15
N ASP A 138 10.29 11.00 -34.05
CA ASP A 138 11.01 9.93 -33.36
C ASP A 138 10.24 9.43 -32.15
N ARG A 139 9.06 10.00 -31.89
CA ARG A 139 8.15 9.49 -30.88
C ARG A 139 7.90 8.03 -31.19
N ARG A 140 7.96 7.19 -30.17
CA ARG A 140 7.41 5.85 -30.26
C ARG A 140 5.91 6.02 -30.47
N ASN A 141 5.49 6.05 -31.73
CA ASN A 141 4.08 5.92 -32.06
C ASN A 141 3.67 4.60 -31.43
N CYS A 142 2.92 4.68 -30.33
CA CYS A 142 2.25 3.51 -29.82
C CYS A 142 1.31 3.05 -30.93
N LYS A 143 1.74 2.04 -31.70
CA LYS A 143 0.91 1.26 -32.63
C LYS A 143 0.03 0.27 -31.87
N CYS A 144 -0.24 0.57 -30.60
CA CYS A 144 -1.01 -0.23 -29.69
C CYS A 144 -2.36 0.48 -29.50
N ASP A 145 -3.44 -0.29 -29.44
CA ASP A 145 -4.72 0.12 -28.85
C ASP A 145 -4.59 0.47 -27.34
N CYS A 146 -3.39 0.77 -26.84
CA CYS A 146 -3.17 1.00 -25.43
C CYS A 146 -3.37 2.48 -25.12
N ASP A 147 -4.43 2.75 -24.35
CA ASP A 147 -4.40 3.36 -23.02
C ASP A 147 -3.11 4.16 -22.69
N CYS A 148 -2.81 5.17 -23.52
CA CYS A 148 -1.60 5.99 -23.54
C CYS A 148 -1.53 6.97 -22.36
N GLY A 149 -1.99 6.56 -21.18
CA GLY A 149 -1.75 7.27 -19.92
C GLY A 149 -2.55 8.55 -19.73
N CYS A 150 -2.74 9.39 -20.75
CA CYS A 150 -3.36 10.71 -20.60
C CYS A 150 -4.83 10.62 -20.15
N ASN A 151 -5.62 9.70 -20.73
CA ASN A 151 -7.02 9.44 -20.33
C ASN A 151 -7.13 8.69 -18.99
N SER A 152 -6.01 8.22 -18.44
CA SER A 152 -5.97 7.48 -17.19
C SER A 152 -5.56 8.32 -15.98
N ILE A 153 -5.21 9.60 -16.21
CA ILE A 153 -4.85 10.50 -15.13
C ILE A 153 -6.14 11.02 -14.47
N PRO A 154 -6.36 10.73 -13.18
CA PRO A 154 -7.56 11.18 -12.47
C PRO A 154 -7.63 12.71 -12.39
N GLU A 155 -8.83 13.27 -12.47
CA GLU A 155 -9.06 14.72 -12.38
C GLU A 155 -8.46 15.33 -11.12
N GLY A 156 -8.52 14.63 -9.98
CA GLY A 156 -7.92 15.10 -8.73
C GLY A 156 -6.41 15.36 -8.84
N ILE A 157 -5.69 14.54 -9.63
CA ILE A 157 -4.27 14.76 -9.91
C ILE A 157 -4.10 15.86 -10.95
N ALA A 158 -4.88 15.87 -12.04
CA ALA A 158 -4.80 16.92 -13.06
C ALA A 158 -5.01 18.33 -12.47
N ASN A 159 -5.98 18.48 -11.57
CA ASN A 159 -6.28 19.74 -10.91
C ASN A 159 -5.10 20.29 -10.08
N SER A 160 -4.22 19.44 -9.53
CA SER A 160 -3.04 19.92 -8.79
C SER A 160 -1.98 20.56 -9.70
N TYR A 161 -2.05 20.32 -11.01
CA TYR A 161 -1.17 20.94 -12.02
C TYR A 161 -1.85 22.13 -12.72
N GLY A 162 -3.08 22.49 -12.33
CA GLY A 162 -3.81 23.62 -12.90
C GLY A 162 -4.58 23.31 -14.18
N GLY A 163 -4.84 22.03 -14.49
CA GLY A 163 -5.70 21.64 -15.61
C GLY A 163 -5.37 20.28 -16.20
N CYS A 164 -5.96 20.00 -17.36
CA CYS A 164 -5.76 18.74 -18.05
C CYS A 164 -4.36 18.62 -18.67
N PHE A 165 -3.86 17.40 -18.71
CA PHE A 165 -2.66 17.05 -19.44
C PHE A 165 -2.96 16.91 -20.93
N VAL A 166 -2.01 17.30 -21.77
CA VAL A 166 -2.13 17.19 -23.22
C VAL A 166 -1.13 16.16 -23.76
N ASP A 167 -1.52 15.48 -24.84
CA ASP A 167 -0.58 14.67 -25.62
C ASP A 167 -0.79 14.87 -27.14
N PRO A 168 -0.47 16.06 -27.68
CA PRO A 168 -0.62 16.33 -29.10
C PRO A 168 0.34 15.43 -29.91
N ALA A 169 -0.13 14.83 -31.01
CA ALA A 169 0.70 13.93 -31.82
C ALA A 169 1.92 14.64 -32.44
N ASP A 170 1.78 15.91 -32.81
CA ASP A 170 2.80 16.71 -33.48
C ASP A 170 3.72 17.50 -32.53
N SER A 171 3.66 17.23 -31.22
CA SER A 171 4.49 17.91 -30.21
C SER A 171 5.72 17.07 -29.83
N LYS A 172 6.74 17.70 -29.23
CA LYS A 172 7.86 16.96 -28.64
C LYS A 172 7.38 16.15 -27.44
N ALA A 173 8.08 15.07 -27.12
CA ALA A 173 7.78 14.24 -25.96
C ALA A 173 8.99 14.14 -25.03
N VAL A 174 8.75 14.16 -23.73
CA VAL A 174 9.75 13.80 -22.72
C VAL A 174 9.51 12.37 -22.25
N TYR A 175 10.59 11.61 -22.18
CA TYR A 175 10.64 10.27 -21.61
C TYR A 175 11.65 10.21 -20.48
N VAL A 176 11.35 9.43 -19.45
CA VAL A 176 12.23 9.17 -18.32
C VAL A 176 12.36 7.69 -18.04
N THR A 177 13.52 7.29 -17.54
CA THR A 177 13.74 5.95 -17.00
C THR A 177 13.83 6.05 -15.48
N LEU A 178 12.97 5.32 -14.78
CA LEU A 178 12.88 5.33 -13.31
C LEU A 178 13.19 3.94 -12.75
N GLY A 179 14.05 3.86 -11.75
CA GLY A 179 14.20 2.67 -10.90
C GLY A 179 13.28 2.75 -9.70
N ILE A 180 12.46 1.74 -9.45
CA ILE A 180 11.55 1.70 -8.29
C ILE A 180 11.76 0.46 -7.44
N PHE A 181 11.52 0.61 -6.13
CA PHE A 181 11.47 -0.48 -5.16
C PHE A 181 10.07 -0.57 -4.56
N THR A 182 9.43 -1.72 -4.69
CA THR A 182 8.04 -1.94 -4.25
C THR A 182 7.90 -3.18 -3.37
N ILE A 183 7.00 -3.13 -2.39
CA ILE A 183 6.54 -4.30 -1.63
C ILE A 183 5.02 -4.36 -1.76
N VAL A 184 4.49 -5.47 -2.27
CA VAL A 184 3.05 -5.70 -2.45
C VAL A 184 2.64 -6.89 -1.60
N GLN A 185 1.64 -6.71 -0.75
CA GLN A 185 1.19 -7.72 0.20
C GLN A 185 -0.33 -7.81 0.20
N LEU A 186 -0.87 -9.03 0.26
CA LEU A 186 -2.26 -9.27 0.57
C LEU A 186 -2.40 -9.62 2.04
N ILE A 187 -3.31 -8.93 2.72
CA ILE A 187 -3.56 -9.04 4.16
C ILE A 187 -5.01 -9.46 4.35
N ARG A 188 -5.22 -10.48 5.18
CA ARG A 188 -6.55 -10.83 5.70
C ARG A 188 -6.50 -10.98 7.20
N ASP A 189 -7.57 -10.54 7.82
CA ASP A 189 -7.78 -10.75 9.25
C ASP A 189 -8.20 -12.21 9.48
N VAL A 190 -7.51 -12.87 10.41
CA VAL A 190 -7.80 -14.23 10.84
C VAL A 190 -7.91 -14.27 12.36
N GLN A 191 -8.79 -15.11 12.88
CA GLN A 191 -8.87 -15.37 14.31
C GLN A 191 -7.82 -16.42 14.70
N MET A 192 -6.92 -16.05 15.61
CA MET A 192 -5.92 -16.97 16.16
C MET A 192 -6.23 -17.20 17.64
N LEU A 193 -6.49 -18.46 18.00
CA LEU A 193 -6.58 -18.88 19.40
C LEU A 193 -5.19 -19.35 19.84
N VAL A 194 -4.58 -18.63 20.78
CA VAL A 194 -3.30 -19.03 21.38
C VAL A 194 -3.60 -19.77 22.68
N PRO A 195 -3.39 -21.09 22.76
CA PRO A 195 -3.57 -21.82 24.01
C PRO A 195 -2.43 -21.44 24.97
N VAL A 196 -2.77 -20.78 26.07
CA VAL A 196 -1.86 -20.63 27.21
C VAL A 196 -1.99 -21.91 28.02
N TYR A 197 -1.04 -22.84 27.87
CA TYR A 197 -0.97 -24.02 28.72
C TYR A 197 -0.58 -23.65 30.15
N ASP A 198 -1.06 -24.45 31.11
CA ASP A 198 -1.00 -24.25 32.55
C ASP A 198 0.31 -23.65 33.06
N PHE A 199 0.16 -22.65 33.93
CA PHE A 199 1.25 -21.94 34.57
C PHE A 199 2.15 -22.93 35.33
N CYS A 200 3.36 -23.17 34.83
CA CYS A 200 4.38 -23.91 35.57
C CYS A 200 4.92 -23.02 36.70
N VAL A 201 4.23 -23.00 37.85
CA VAL A 201 4.77 -22.45 39.09
C VAL A 201 5.93 -23.35 39.52
N PRO A 202 7.18 -22.85 39.64
CA PRO A 202 8.31 -23.66 40.08
C PRO A 202 8.09 -24.15 41.52
N THR A 203 8.00 -25.46 41.73
CA THR A 203 7.76 -26.10 43.04
C THR A 203 9.03 -26.47 43.82
N LYS A 204 10.20 -25.95 43.44
CA LYS A 204 11.46 -26.31 44.11
C LYS A 204 11.58 -25.61 45.46
N ASP A 205 11.18 -26.31 46.52
CA ASP A 205 11.52 -25.98 47.91
C ASP A 205 12.99 -26.33 48.20
N CYS A 206 13.85 -25.32 48.27
CA CYS A 206 15.22 -25.48 48.78
C CYS A 206 15.22 -25.32 50.30
N SER A 207 14.93 -26.39 51.05
CA SER A 207 14.99 -26.36 52.51
C SER A 207 16.42 -26.53 53.03
N VAL A 208 17.02 -25.45 53.55
CA VAL A 208 18.11 -25.53 54.55
C VAL A 208 17.67 -24.71 55.74
N SER A 209 17.10 -25.39 56.73
CA SER A 209 16.54 -24.79 57.93
C SER A 209 17.60 -24.59 59.01
N SER A 210 17.79 -23.34 59.45
CA SER A 210 18.16 -23.04 60.83
C SER A 210 18.05 -21.53 61.12
N GLY A 211 16.97 -21.12 61.80
CA GLY A 211 16.92 -19.86 62.54
C GLY A 211 15.69 -18.99 62.26
N ASP A 212 15.04 -18.49 63.32
CA ASP A 212 13.93 -17.53 63.27
C ASP A 212 14.38 -16.14 62.78
N GLU A 213 14.74 -16.02 61.50
CA GLU A 213 14.92 -14.75 60.80
C GLU A 213 13.71 -14.43 59.92
N PRO A 214 13.34 -13.15 59.74
CA PRO A 214 12.19 -12.72 58.93
C PRO A 214 12.22 -13.27 57.49
N CYS A 215 13.41 -13.55 56.95
CA CYS A 215 13.60 -14.17 55.65
C CYS A 215 13.08 -15.63 55.59
N ASP A 216 13.14 -16.37 56.70
CA ASP A 216 12.64 -17.75 56.77
C ASP A 216 11.12 -17.81 56.91
N LEU A 217 10.49 -16.77 57.46
CA LEU A 217 9.04 -16.61 57.41
C LEU A 217 8.56 -16.34 55.98
N PHE A 218 9.23 -15.43 55.26
CA PHE A 218 8.89 -15.10 53.87
C PHE A 218 9.07 -16.29 52.93
N ARG A 219 10.13 -17.10 53.12
CA ARG A 219 10.34 -18.35 52.34
C ARG A 219 9.24 -19.39 52.52
N LYS A 220 8.50 -19.36 53.64
CA LYS A 220 7.36 -20.24 53.91
C LYS A 220 6.05 -19.71 53.34
N MET A 221 6.00 -18.45 52.90
CA MET A 221 4.81 -17.91 52.26
C MET A 221 4.66 -18.51 50.86
N LEU A 222 3.44 -18.95 50.54
CA LEU A 222 3.13 -19.44 49.21
C LEU A 222 3.22 -18.28 48.22
N PHE A 223 3.73 -18.56 47.02
CA PHE A 223 3.70 -17.58 45.93
C PHE A 223 2.24 -17.19 45.66
N PRO A 224 1.88 -15.89 45.70
CA PRO A 224 0.49 -15.45 45.60
C PRO A 224 0.03 -15.48 44.14
N VAL A 225 -0.23 -16.67 43.61
CA VAL A 225 -0.64 -16.90 42.22
C VAL A 225 -1.86 -16.05 41.86
N ASP A 226 -2.85 -15.97 42.75
CA ASP A 226 -4.11 -15.24 42.50
C ASP A 226 -3.94 -13.71 42.40
N GLU A 227 -2.83 -13.14 42.87
CA GLU A 227 -2.54 -11.70 42.76
C GLU A 227 -1.82 -11.33 41.46
N PHE A 228 -1.08 -12.28 40.88
CA PHE A 228 -0.22 -12.05 39.71
C PHE A 228 -0.76 -12.65 38.42
N PHE A 229 -1.82 -13.46 38.49
CA PHE A 229 -2.43 -14.11 37.34
C PHE A 229 -3.92 -13.76 37.18
N PRO A 230 -4.45 -13.70 35.94
CA PRO A 230 -5.85 -13.40 35.70
C PRO A 230 -6.78 -14.35 36.46
N PRO A 231 -7.91 -13.87 37.01
CA PRO A 231 -8.85 -14.73 37.72
C PRO A 231 -9.36 -15.80 36.76
N ASN A 232 -9.18 -17.06 37.15
CA ASN A 232 -9.84 -18.16 36.45
C ASN A 232 -11.34 -17.87 36.47
N GLN A 233 -12.00 -17.90 35.30
CA GLN A 233 -13.43 -18.08 35.26
C GLN A 233 -13.70 -19.46 35.86
N GLN A 234 -13.81 -19.52 37.19
CA GLN A 234 -14.39 -20.68 37.82
C GLN A 234 -15.75 -20.83 37.17
N HIS A 235 -15.93 -21.99 36.55
CA HIS A 235 -17.18 -22.44 36.01
C HIS A 235 -18.19 -22.38 37.16
N ASP A 236 -18.88 -21.25 37.29
CA ASP A 236 -19.98 -21.12 38.21
C ASP A 236 -21.02 -22.09 37.67
N ARG A 237 -21.07 -23.30 38.25
CA ARG A 237 -22.17 -24.24 38.08
C ARG A 237 -23.41 -23.68 38.78
N GLY A 238 -23.72 -22.42 38.51
CA GLY A 238 -24.88 -21.66 38.93
C GLY A 238 -25.77 -21.44 37.72
N ASN A 239 -26.54 -22.49 37.39
CA ASN A 239 -27.86 -22.36 36.78
C ASN A 239 -27.96 -21.48 35.50
N CYS A 240 -27.35 -21.90 34.38
CA CYS A 240 -27.82 -21.41 33.08
C CYS A 240 -29.16 -22.11 32.76
N GLY A 241 -30.25 -21.35 32.87
CA GLY A 241 -31.61 -21.79 32.59
C GLY A 241 -31.89 -22.01 31.11
N CYS A 242 -31.26 -23.02 30.52
CA CYS A 242 -31.58 -23.52 29.19
C CYS A 242 -32.38 -24.81 29.30
N ASP A 243 -33.52 -24.75 29.97
CA ASP A 243 -34.54 -25.80 29.87
C ASP A 243 -35.92 -25.17 29.84
N ARG A 244 -36.69 -25.56 28.81
CA ARG A 244 -38.10 -25.27 28.48
C ARG A 244 -38.36 -24.03 27.60
N LYS A 245 -38.42 -24.26 26.28
CA LYS A 245 -39.67 -24.60 25.57
C LYS A 245 -39.39 -25.08 24.16
#